data_AF-F6T488-F1
#
_entry.id   AF-F6T488-F1
#
_cell.length_a   1.000
_cell.length_b   1.000
_cell.length_c   1.000
_cell.angle_alpha   90.00
_cell.angle_beta   90.00
_cell.angle_gamma   90.00
#
_symmetry.space_group_name_H-M   'P 1'
#
loop_
_entity.id
_entity.type
_entity.pdbx_description
1 polymer ?
#
loop_
_entity_poly.entity_id
_entity_poly.type
_entity_poly.pdbx_seq_one_letter_code
_entity_poly.pdbx_strand_id
1 'polypeptide(L)'
;LKFLCKELWGAVFRKQIDNLRTNHQGTYVLQDNHFALLTQMANGHQYLEEAPKFLAFTCGLVRGALSTLGIESVVTADVALLPACESLIEALDIG
;
A
#
# COMPACT_ATOMS: atom_id res chain seq x y z
N LEU A 1 -9.21 6.94 5.74
CA LEU A 1 -8.44 6.51 4.55
C LEU A 1 -8.23 7.55 3.44
N LYS A 2 -9.16 8.47 3.15
CA LYS A 2 -8.96 9.49 2.09
C LYS A 2 -7.62 10.25 2.20
N PHE A 3 -7.21 10.55 3.45
CA PHE A 3 -5.88 11.10 3.76
C PHE A 3 -4.74 10.23 3.21
N LEU A 4 -4.74 8.92 3.44
CA LEU A 4 -3.71 8.02 2.93
C LEU A 4 -3.68 8.03 1.40
N CYS A 5 -4.84 7.92 0.75
CA CYS A 5 -4.94 7.83 -0.71
C CYS A 5 -4.52 9.10 -1.45
N LYS A 6 -4.71 10.28 -0.84
CA LYS A 6 -4.50 11.58 -1.50
C LYS A 6 -3.32 12.35 -0.96
N GLU A 7 -3.26 12.54 0.35
CA GLU A 7 -2.27 13.40 0.99
C GLU A 7 -0.96 12.64 1.21
N LEU A 8 -1.00 11.50 1.90
CA LEU A 8 0.22 10.72 2.17
C LEU A 8 0.84 10.22 0.86
N TRP A 9 0.03 9.59 0.00
CA TRP A 9 0.53 9.07 -1.28
C TRP A 9 1.01 10.20 -2.20
N GLY A 10 0.29 11.32 -2.23
CA GLY A 10 0.69 12.51 -3.00
C GLY A 10 1.99 13.13 -2.52
N ALA A 11 2.24 13.15 -1.21
CA ALA A 11 3.48 13.67 -0.63
C ALA A 11 4.69 12.77 -0.93
N VAL A 12 4.51 11.44 -0.85
CA VAL A 12 5.60 10.47 -0.89
C VAL A 12 5.91 10.02 -2.32
N PHE A 13 4.87 9.71 -3.10
CA PHE A 13 5.00 9.13 -4.44
C PHE A 13 4.55 10.08 -5.55
N ARG A 14 4.13 11.31 -5.22
CA ARG A 14 3.66 12.32 -6.18
C ARG A 14 2.48 11.86 -7.04
N LYS A 15 1.68 10.92 -6.53
CA LYS A 15 0.46 10.42 -7.16
C LYS A 15 -0.61 10.05 -6.12
N GLN A 16 -1.84 9.89 -6.57
CA GLN A 16 -2.93 9.33 -5.75
C GLN A 16 -2.98 7.80 -5.93
N ILE A 17 -3.57 7.11 -4.95
CA ILE A 17 -3.93 5.71 -5.06
C ILE A 17 -4.95 5.52 -6.21
N ASP A 18 -4.75 4.48 -7.03
CA ASP A 18 -5.57 4.23 -8.21
C ASP A 18 -6.93 3.60 -7.86
N ASN A 19 -6.96 2.69 -6.88
CA ASN A 19 -8.19 2.06 -6.43
C ASN A 19 -8.20 1.86 -4.90
N LEU A 20 -9.33 2.16 -4.26
CA LEU A 20 -9.61 1.87 -2.86
C LEU A 20 -10.82 0.94 -2.79
N ARG A 21 -10.62 -0.25 -2.23
CA ARG A 21 -11.70 -1.21 -1.90
C ARG A 21 -11.85 -1.33 -0.39
N THR A 22 -13.03 -1.68 0.08
CA THR A 22 -13.29 -2.01 1.49
C THR A 22 -14.36 -3.09 1.59
N ASN A 23 -14.28 -3.91 2.65
CA ASN A 23 -15.36 -4.83 3.01
C ASN A 23 -16.37 -4.20 3.99
N HIS A 24 -16.22 -2.91 4.33
CA HIS A 24 -17.01 -2.20 5.35
C HIS A 24 -16.93 -2.80 6.77
N GLN A 25 -15.98 -3.70 7.02
CA GLN A 25 -15.72 -4.37 8.30
C GLN A 25 -14.27 -4.12 8.76
N GLY A 26 -13.71 -2.95 8.44
CA GLY A 26 -12.35 -2.57 8.85
C GLY A 26 -11.22 -3.03 7.91
N THR A 27 -11.51 -3.81 6.86
CA THR A 27 -10.50 -4.15 5.84
C THR A 27 -10.58 -3.20 4.66
N TYR A 28 -9.41 -2.78 4.18
CA TYR A 28 -9.25 -1.87 3.08
C TYR A 28 -8.12 -2.31 2.15
N VAL A 29 -8.30 -2.17 0.85
CA VAL A 29 -7.28 -2.52 -0.15
C VAL A 29 -6.94 -1.27 -0.95
N LEU A 30 -5.68 -0.87 -0.93
CA LEU A 30 -5.14 0.26 -1.67
C LEU A 30 -4.30 -0.30 -2.82
N GLN A 31 -4.69 0.03 -4.04
CA GLN A 31 -4.01 -0.44 -5.23
C GLN A 31 -3.29 0.70 -5.93
N ASP A 32 -2.01 0.48 -6.23
CA ASP A 32 -1.19 1.35 -7.05
C ASP A 32 -0.71 0.57 -8.28
N ASN A 33 -1.22 0.92 -9.45
CA ASN A 33 -0.95 0.21 -10.70
C ASN A 33 0.46 0.46 -11.25
N HIS A 34 1.12 1.53 -10.79
CA HIS A 34 2.43 1.96 -11.27
C HIS A 34 3.25 2.40 -10.08
N PHE A 35 3.53 1.44 -9.18
CA PHE A 35 4.13 1.77 -7.91
C PHE A 35 5.57 2.23 -8.13
N ALA A 36 5.90 3.44 -7.67
CA ALA A 36 7.13 4.13 -8.05
C ALA A 36 8.41 3.33 -7.74
N LEU A 37 8.42 2.58 -6.63
CA LEU A 37 9.56 1.75 -6.23
C LEU A 37 9.74 0.50 -7.11
N LEU A 38 8.69 0.05 -7.80
CA LEU A 38 8.70 -1.13 -8.67
C LEU A 38 8.79 -0.78 -10.15
N THR A 39 8.52 0.48 -10.53
CA THR A 39 8.47 0.91 -11.94
C THR A 39 9.83 0.79 -12.66
N GLN A 40 10.94 0.78 -11.91
CA GLN A 40 12.29 0.59 -12.46
C GLN A 40 12.71 -0.89 -12.55
N MET A 41 11.91 -1.82 -12.01
CA MET A 41 12.17 -3.25 -12.13
C MET A 41 11.75 -3.72 -13.52
N ALA A 42 12.51 -4.63 -14.15
CA ALA A 42 12.15 -5.09 -15.48
C ALA A 42 10.84 -5.89 -15.46
N ASN A 43 9.99 -5.61 -16.45
CA ASN A 43 8.68 -6.24 -16.63
C ASN A 43 8.85 -7.75 -16.82
N GLY A 44 8.35 -8.55 -15.87
CA GLY A 44 8.35 -10.01 -15.96
C GLY A 44 8.31 -10.67 -14.59
N HIS A 45 8.15 -12.00 -14.57
CA HIS A 45 8.07 -12.78 -13.33
C HIS A 45 9.40 -12.93 -12.59
N GLN A 46 10.52 -12.56 -13.23
CA GLN A 46 11.88 -12.78 -12.75
C GLN A 46 12.23 -12.09 -11.43
N TYR A 47 11.42 -11.12 -10.99
CA TYR A 47 11.63 -10.39 -9.74
C TYR A 47 10.44 -10.45 -8.79
N LEU A 48 9.47 -11.33 -9.01
CA LEU A 48 8.29 -11.41 -8.14
C LEU A 48 8.64 -11.88 -6.72
N GLU A 49 9.72 -12.64 -6.54
CA GLU A 49 10.20 -13.05 -5.21
C GLU A 49 10.92 -11.89 -4.47
N GLU A 50 11.55 -10.99 -5.22
CA GLU A 50 12.26 -9.82 -4.67
C GLU A 50 11.36 -8.61 -4.47
N ALA A 51 10.37 -8.41 -5.34
CA ALA A 51 9.52 -7.23 -5.37
C ALA A 51 8.83 -6.93 -4.02
N PRO A 52 8.31 -7.91 -3.26
CA PRO A 52 7.72 -7.68 -1.94
C PRO A 52 8.69 -7.04 -0.94
N LYS A 53 10.01 -7.25 -1.08
CA LYS A 53 11.03 -6.67 -0.18
C LYS A 53 11.04 -5.14 -0.25
N PHE A 54 10.68 -4.57 -1.41
CA PHE A 54 10.58 -3.12 -1.63
C PHE A 54 9.30 -2.52 -1.05
N LEU A 55 8.34 -3.35 -0.60
CA LEU A 55 7.07 -2.90 -0.03
C LEU A 55 7.12 -2.74 1.50
N ALA A 56 8.08 -3.38 2.17
CA ALA A 56 8.17 -3.37 3.64
C ALA A 56 8.22 -1.95 4.23
N PHE A 57 8.97 -1.04 3.58
CA PHE A 57 9.03 0.37 3.98
C PHE A 57 7.65 1.04 3.84
N THR A 58 6.98 0.85 2.70
CA THR A 58 5.66 1.42 2.43
C THR A 58 4.60 0.92 3.41
N CYS A 59 4.63 -0.37 3.77
CA CYS A 59 3.77 -0.92 4.82
C CYS A 59 4.01 -0.24 6.16
N GLY A 60 5.29 -0.06 6.55
CA GLY A 60 5.66 0.64 7.78
C GLY A 60 5.23 2.10 7.78
N LEU A 61 5.35 2.79 6.65
CA LEU A 61 4.93 4.17 6.46
C LEU A 61 3.43 4.35 6.65
N VAL A 62 2.63 3.49 6.01
CA VAL A 62 1.16 3.49 6.13
C VAL A 62 0.74 3.17 7.57
N ARG A 63 1.33 2.14 8.18
CA ARG A 63 1.05 1.76 9.57
C ARG A 63 1.41 2.88 10.55
N GLY A 64 2.56 3.54 10.36
CA GLY A 64 2.99 4.66 11.20
C GLY A 64 2.08 5.88 11.07
N ALA A 65 1.63 6.19 9.84
CA ALA A 65 0.66 7.25 9.60
C ALA A 65 -0.68 6.96 10.29
N LEU A 66 -1.18 5.72 10.21
CA LEU A 66 -2.40 5.30 10.90
C LEU A 66 -2.25 5.36 12.43
N SER A 67 -1.12 4.89 12.96
CA SER A 67 -0.81 4.94 14.39
C SER A 67 -0.76 6.39 14.92
N THR A 68 -0.21 7.32 14.14
CA THR A 68 -0.22 8.76 14.47
C THR A 68 -1.63 9.34 14.54
N LEU A 69 -2.57 8.78 13.78
CA LEU A 69 -3.99 9.13 13.80
C LEU A 69 -4.79 8.35 14.85
N GLY A 70 -4.13 7.54 15.69
CA GLY A 70 -4.77 6.72 16.71
C GLY A 70 -5.46 5.46 16.18
N ILE A 71 -5.07 4.98 14.99
CA ILE A 71 -5.64 3.76 14.37
C ILE A 71 -4.58 2.66 14.39
N GLU A 72 -4.80 1.62 15.18
CA GLU A 72 -4.01 0.39 15.12
C GLU A 72 -4.38 -0.42 13.86
N SER A 73 -3.37 -0.95 13.20
CA SER A 73 -3.56 -1.66 11.93
C SER A 73 -2.41 -2.62 11.63
N VAL A 74 -2.75 -3.67 10.90
CA VAL A 74 -1.80 -4.51 10.17
C VAL A 74 -1.81 -4.06 8.72
N VAL A 75 -0.63 -3.86 8.16
CA VAL A 75 -0.47 -3.51 6.74
C VAL A 75 0.38 -4.59 6.09
N THR A 76 -0.19 -5.26 5.11
CA THR A 76 0.48 -6.24 4.25
C THR A 76 0.45 -5.71 2.81
N ALA A 77 1.36 -6.20 1.98
CA ALA A 77 1.36 -5.80 0.58
C ALA A 77 1.95 -6.93 -0.27
N ASP A 78 1.44 -7.03 -1.49
CA ASP A 78 1.77 -8.07 -2.44
C ASP A 78 1.97 -7.48 -3.85
N VAL A 79 2.63 -8.24 -4.71
CA VAL A 79 2.93 -7.90 -6.10
C VAL A 79 2.47 -9.07 -6.97
N ALA A 80 1.25 -8.98 -7.50
CA ALA A 80 0.75 -9.98 -8.44
C ALA A 80 1.39 -9.84 -9.83
N LEU A 81 1.67 -8.60 -10.26
CA LEU A 81 2.25 -8.28 -11.56
C LEU A 81 3.06 -7.00 -11.48
N LEU A 82 4.33 -7.02 -11.92
CA LEU A 82 5.12 -5.79 -12.04
C LEU A 82 4.62 -4.89 -13.18
N PRO A 83 4.59 -3.55 -13.00
CA PRO A 83 5.03 -2.79 -11.83
C PRO A 83 3.92 -2.48 -10.81
N ALA A 84 2.78 -3.16 -10.88
CA ALA A 84 1.65 -2.94 -10.00
C ALA A 84 1.89 -3.54 -8.61
N CYS A 85 1.37 -2.87 -7.58
CA CYS A 85 1.34 -3.37 -6.22
C CYS A 85 -0.07 -3.25 -5.65
N GLU A 86 -0.52 -4.31 -4.98
CA GLU A 86 -1.72 -4.28 -4.15
C GLU A 86 -1.30 -4.27 -2.69
N SER A 87 -1.58 -3.17 -1.98
CA SER A 87 -1.37 -3.07 -0.53
C SER A 87 -2.68 -3.35 0.18
N LEU A 88 -2.69 -4.38 1.03
CA LEU A 88 -3.81 -4.76 1.88
C LEU A 88 -3.62 -4.12 3.26
N ILE A 89 -4.57 -3.27 3.67
CA ILE A 89 -4.64 -2.70 5.01
C ILE A 89 -5.76 -3.41 5.77
N GLU A 90 -5.39 -4.10 6.84
CA GLU A 90 -6.32 -4.61 7.82
C GLU A 90 -6.29 -3.68 9.03
N ALA A 91 -7.31 -2.82 9.18
CA ALA A 91 -7.46 -2.08 10.42
C ALA A 91 -7.80 -3.08 11.53
N LEU A 92 -7.02 -3.08 12.60
CA LEU A 92 -7.34 -3.86 13.78
C LEU A 92 -8.37 -3.04 14.55
N ASP A 93 -9.56 -3.60 14.69
CA ASP A 93 -10.69 -2.95 15.37
C ASP A 93 -10.23 -2.40 16.73
N ILE A 94 -10.38 -1.09 16.93
CA ILE A 94 -10.35 -0.48 18.25
C ILE A 94 -11.82 -0.37 18.63
N GLY A 95 -12.25 -1.20 19.56
CA GLY A 95 -13.65 -1.50 19.86
C GLY A 95 -14.59 -0.33 20.15
#